data_AF-A0A6M4FXI2-F1
#
_entry.id   AF-A0A6M4FXI2-F1
#
_cell.length_a   1.000
_cell.length_b   1.000
_cell.length_c   1.000
_cell.angle_alpha   90.00
_cell.angle_beta   90.00
_cell.angle_gamma   90.00
#
_symmetry.space_group_name_H-M   'P 1'
#
loop_
_entity.id
_entity.type
_entity.pdbx_description
1 polymer ?
#
loop_
_entity_poly.entity_id
_entity_poly.type
_entity_poly.pdbx_seq_one_letter_code
_entity_poly.pdbx_strand_id
1 'polypeptide(L)'
;MSFRYIGSKARVVDTIIDRIGSPDSGMFIDAFSGTGAVAEAASRAGWKVHVNDHLSSSAIMSFARLVSKADVLFSGLGGYASAVDVLNSLKPQRGFIWREYSHNIVLCPACISRKAMPRRSVQSAARSANGALVKT
;
A
#
# COMPACT_ATOMS: atom_id res chain seq x y z
N MET A 1 7.00 -4.66 -7.71
CA MET A 1 6.82 -4.38 -6.26
C MET A 1 5.34 -4.14 -5.97
N SER A 2 4.79 -4.64 -4.85
CA SER A 2 3.42 -4.34 -4.45
C SER A 2 3.36 -3.27 -3.35
N PHE A 3 2.47 -2.29 -3.51
CA PHE A 3 2.17 -1.34 -2.46
C PHE A 3 1.38 -2.04 -1.34
N ARG A 4 1.72 -1.75 -0.08
CA ARG A 4 0.91 -2.23 1.04
C ARG A 4 -0.37 -1.41 1.09
N TYR A 5 -1.48 -2.07 0.77
CA TYR A 5 -2.81 -1.50 0.81
C TYR A 5 -3.70 -2.38 1.68
N ILE A 6 -4.46 -1.76 2.58
CA ILE A 6 -5.35 -2.51 3.45
C ILE A 6 -6.42 -3.21 2.60
N GLY A 7 -6.66 -4.49 2.86
CA GLY A 7 -7.59 -5.29 2.06
C GLY A 7 -7.10 -5.66 0.66
N SER A 8 -5.82 -5.45 0.33
CA SER A 8 -5.23 -5.87 -0.95
C SER A 8 -5.47 -7.36 -1.21
N LYS A 9 -5.91 -7.67 -2.44
CA LYS A 9 -6.16 -9.04 -2.92
C LYS A 9 -4.93 -9.71 -3.52
N ALA A 10 -3.74 -9.12 -3.36
CA ALA A 10 -2.49 -9.64 -3.92
C ALA A 10 -2.17 -11.11 -3.54
N ARG A 11 -2.71 -11.62 -2.42
CA ARG A 11 -2.49 -13.01 -1.98
C ARG A 11 -3.43 -14.04 -2.61
N VAL A 12 -4.55 -13.58 -3.17
CA VAL A 12 -5.59 -14.44 -3.75
C VAL A 12 -5.79 -14.16 -5.23
N VAL A 13 -4.86 -13.40 -5.84
CA VAL A 13 -5.01 -12.92 -7.21
C VAL A 13 -5.02 -14.08 -8.20
N ASP A 14 -4.13 -15.06 -8.02
CA ASP A 14 -4.06 -16.22 -8.91
C ASP A 14 -5.38 -17.00 -8.90
N THR A 15 -5.96 -17.24 -7.73
CA THR A 15 -7.29 -17.88 -7.59
C THR A 15 -8.40 -17.08 -8.28
N ILE A 16 -8.34 -15.75 -8.25
CA ILE A 16 -9.31 -14.90 -8.96
C ILE A 16 -9.12 -15.06 -10.47
N ILE A 17 -7.88 -15.00 -10.97
CA ILE A 17 -7.57 -15.13 -12.40
C ILE A 17 -7.98 -16.51 -12.94
N ASP A 18 -7.68 -17.58 -12.20
CA ASP A 18 -8.08 -18.94 -12.55
C ASP A 18 -9.61 -19.07 -12.64
N ARG A 19 -10.34 -18.37 -11.77
CA ARG A 19 -11.80 -18.44 -11.72
C ARG A 19 -12.49 -17.64 -12.83
N ILE A 20 -11.95 -16.49 -13.21
CA ILE A 20 -12.49 -15.69 -14.32
C ILE A 20 -12.11 -16.28 -15.69
N GLY A 21 -11.01 -17.04 -15.75
CA GLY A 21 -10.58 -17.75 -16.94
C GLY A 21 -10.00 -16.83 -18.03
N SER A 22 -10.01 -17.37 -19.26
CA SER A 22 -9.42 -16.69 -20.42
C SER A 22 -10.30 -15.55 -20.92
N PRO A 23 -9.70 -14.46 -21.45
CA PRO A 23 -10.44 -13.35 -22.02
C PRO A 23 -11.35 -13.78 -23.16
N ASP A 24 -12.56 -13.22 -23.19
CA ASP A 24 -13.50 -13.30 -24.31
C ASP A 24 -13.61 -11.92 -25.01
N SER A 25 -14.73 -11.63 -25.69
CA SER A 25 -14.98 -10.33 -26.29
C SER A 25 -15.24 -9.20 -25.28
N GLY A 26 -15.31 -9.51 -23.99
CA GLY A 26 -15.65 -8.62 -22.91
C GLY A 26 -14.50 -7.76 -22.38
N MET A 27 -14.75 -7.15 -21.22
CA MET A 27 -13.83 -6.28 -20.52
C MET A 27 -13.88 -6.61 -19.02
N PHE A 28 -12.72 -6.69 -18.39
CA PHE A 28 -12.60 -6.84 -16.95
C PHE A 28 -12.70 -5.46 -16.29
N ILE A 29 -13.70 -5.27 -15.44
CA ILE A 29 -13.94 -4.00 -14.73
C ILE A 29 -13.56 -4.19 -13.26
N ASP A 30 -12.44 -3.58 -12.86
CA ASP A 30 -12.02 -3.51 -11.46
C ASP A 30 -12.61 -2.25 -10.81
N ALA A 31 -13.84 -2.35 -10.29
CA ALA A 31 -14.59 -1.22 -9.77
C ALA A 31 -14.01 -0.62 -8.46
N PHE A 32 -13.22 -1.39 -7.72
CA PHE A 32 -12.64 -1.04 -6.42
C PHE A 32 -11.16 -1.46 -6.37
N SER A 33 -10.40 -0.91 -7.31
CA SER A 33 -9.08 -1.38 -7.67
C SER A 33 -8.02 -1.21 -6.57
N GLY A 34 -8.16 -0.23 -5.67
CA GLY A 34 -7.22 0.06 -4.61
C GLY A 34 -5.81 0.34 -5.13
N THR A 35 -4.95 -0.68 -5.16
CA THR A 35 -3.59 -0.59 -5.75
C THR A 35 -3.43 -1.35 -7.06
N GLY A 36 -4.54 -1.80 -7.65
CA GLY A 36 -4.59 -2.40 -8.98
C GLY A 36 -3.94 -3.78 -9.07
N ALA A 37 -3.80 -4.51 -7.95
CA ALA A 37 -3.18 -5.84 -7.97
C ALA A 37 -3.98 -6.86 -8.80
N VAL A 38 -5.32 -6.81 -8.73
CA VAL A 38 -6.19 -7.69 -9.51
C VAL A 38 -6.24 -7.24 -10.97
N ALA A 39 -6.46 -5.94 -11.21
CA ALA A 39 -6.38 -5.33 -12.52
C ALA A 39 -5.07 -5.65 -13.28
N GLU A 40 -3.91 -5.56 -12.62
CA GLU A 40 -2.60 -5.89 -13.20
C GLU A 40 -2.54 -7.36 -13.63
N ALA A 41 -3.00 -8.27 -12.78
CA ALA A 41 -3.00 -9.70 -13.10
C ALA A 41 -3.98 -10.03 -14.24
N ALA A 42 -5.18 -9.43 -14.24
CA ALA A 42 -6.15 -9.58 -15.32
C ALA A 42 -5.59 -9.07 -16.66
N SER A 43 -4.91 -7.92 -16.64
CA SER A 43 -4.24 -7.36 -17.82
C SER A 43 -3.14 -8.29 -18.35
N ARG A 44 -2.33 -8.87 -17.45
CA ARG A 44 -1.30 -9.88 -17.83
C ARG A 44 -1.90 -11.17 -18.38
N ALA A 45 -3.08 -11.56 -17.91
CA ALA A 45 -3.84 -12.69 -18.44
C ALA A 45 -4.52 -12.37 -19.80
N GLY A 46 -4.33 -11.16 -20.33
CA GLY A 46 -4.81 -10.75 -21.65
C GLY A 46 -6.17 -10.05 -21.67
N TRP A 47 -6.78 -9.79 -20.51
CA TRP A 47 -8.04 -9.07 -20.45
C TRP A 47 -7.84 -7.60 -20.82
N LYS A 48 -8.84 -7.02 -21.52
CA LYS A 48 -9.01 -5.56 -21.55
C LYS A 48 -9.48 -5.13 -20.18
N VAL A 49 -8.77 -4.20 -19.53
CA VAL A 49 -9.04 -3.83 -18.14
C VAL A 49 -9.48 -2.37 -18.04
N HIS A 50 -10.54 -2.12 -17.26
CA HIS A 50 -10.94 -0.81 -16.78
C HIS A 50 -10.79 -0.76 -15.27
N VAL A 51 -10.16 0.28 -14.74
CA VAL A 51 -9.96 0.47 -13.30
C VAL A 51 -10.74 1.66 -12.79
N ASN A 52 -11.37 1.49 -11.63
CA ASN A 52 -12.04 2.53 -10.89
C ASN A 52 -11.73 2.40 -9.39
N ASP A 53 -11.83 3.50 -8.67
CA ASP A 53 -11.88 3.52 -7.21
C ASP A 53 -12.60 4.80 -6.76
N HIS A 54 -13.19 4.77 -5.57
CA HIS A 54 -13.78 5.98 -4.97
C HIS A 54 -12.69 6.98 -4.56
N LEU A 55 -11.52 6.49 -4.14
CA LEU A 55 -10.38 7.35 -3.80
C LEU A 55 -9.57 7.66 -5.05
N SER A 56 -9.48 8.93 -5.42
CA SER A 56 -8.72 9.37 -6.61
C SER A 56 -7.26 8.91 -6.57
N SER A 57 -6.63 8.92 -5.39
CA SER A 57 -5.26 8.42 -5.22
C SER A 57 -5.14 6.94 -5.60
N SER A 58 -6.08 6.10 -5.16
CA SER A 58 -6.13 4.66 -5.47
C SER A 58 -6.38 4.41 -6.96
N ALA A 59 -7.32 5.14 -7.56
CA ALA A 59 -7.60 5.06 -8.99
C ALA A 59 -6.37 5.43 -9.82
N ILE A 60 -5.70 6.55 -9.49
CA ILE A 60 -4.48 7.01 -10.17
C ILE A 60 -3.34 5.99 -10.00
N MET A 61 -3.13 5.45 -8.80
CA MET A 61 -2.10 4.44 -8.56
C MET A 61 -2.34 3.17 -9.38
N SER A 62 -3.59 2.70 -9.42
CA SER A 62 -3.98 1.52 -10.19
C SER A 62 -3.82 1.74 -11.69
N PHE A 63 -4.21 2.91 -12.19
CA PHE A 63 -4.01 3.31 -13.59
C PHE A 63 -2.53 3.41 -13.94
N ALA A 64 -1.73 4.10 -13.13
CA ALA A 64 -0.30 4.24 -13.34
C ALA A 64 0.39 2.87 -13.39
N ARG A 65 -0.01 1.93 -12.53
CA ARG A 65 0.49 0.55 -12.55
C ARG A 65 0.18 -0.19 -13.84
N LEU A 66 -0.96 0.04 -14.46
CA LEU A 66 -1.33 -0.61 -15.72
C LEU A 66 -0.63 -0.01 -16.94
N VAL A 67 -0.44 1.31 -16.94
CA VAL A 67 0.06 2.04 -18.13
C VAL A 67 1.57 2.24 -18.10
N SER A 68 2.19 2.34 -16.92
CA SER A 68 3.63 2.59 -16.80
C SER A 68 4.43 1.35 -17.16
N LYS A 69 5.25 1.46 -18.21
CA LYS A 69 6.11 0.37 -18.70
C LYS A 69 7.49 0.31 -18.03
N ALA A 70 7.92 1.44 -17.46
CA ALA A 70 9.22 1.58 -16.83
C ALA A 70 9.13 2.61 -15.70
N ASP A 71 10.06 2.51 -14.75
CA ASP A 71 10.20 3.46 -13.67
C ASP A 71 10.71 4.82 -14.19
N VAL A 72 10.34 5.89 -13.51
CA VAL A 72 10.85 7.24 -13.80
C VAL A 72 12.34 7.27 -13.45
N LEU A 73 13.17 7.72 -14.39
CA LEU A 73 14.63 7.71 -14.24
C LEU A 73 15.16 8.82 -13.32
N PHE A 74 14.38 9.88 -13.06
CA PHE A 74 14.80 11.06 -12.29
C PHE A 74 16.11 11.69 -12.80
N SER A 75 16.34 11.68 -14.12
CA SER A 75 17.58 12.18 -14.73
C SER A 75 17.91 13.63 -14.37
N GLY A 76 16.91 14.51 -14.31
CA GLY A 76 17.07 15.91 -13.88
C GLY A 76 17.44 16.08 -12.40
N LEU A 77 17.37 15.02 -11.59
CA LEU A 77 17.75 15.00 -10.17
C LEU A 77 18.96 14.10 -9.90
N GLY A 78 19.66 13.62 -10.95
CA GLY A 78 20.81 12.71 -10.79
C GLY A 78 20.43 11.26 -10.48
N GLY A 79 19.20 10.84 -10.79
CA GLY A 79 18.71 9.49 -10.54
C GLY A 79 17.87 9.36 -9.26
N TYR A 80 17.24 8.20 -9.08
CA TYR A 80 16.33 7.94 -7.97
C TYR A 80 16.97 8.14 -6.60
N ALA A 81 18.19 7.60 -6.39
CA ALA A 81 18.89 7.71 -5.12
C ALA A 81 19.18 9.18 -4.76
N SER A 82 19.72 9.94 -5.71
CA SER A 82 19.99 11.37 -5.54
C SER A 82 18.71 12.17 -5.27
N ALA A 83 17.60 11.86 -5.96
CA ALA A 83 16.32 12.49 -5.68
C ALA A 83 15.85 12.25 -4.22
N VAL A 84 16.03 11.02 -3.72
CA VAL A 84 15.71 10.68 -2.32
C VAL A 84 16.63 11.42 -1.35
N ASP A 85 17.93 11.51 -1.64
CA ASP A 85 18.90 12.22 -0.79
C ASP A 85 18.59 13.73 -0.73
N VAL A 86 18.25 14.34 -1.86
CA VAL A 86 17.78 15.73 -1.92
C VAL A 86 16.57 15.93 -1.03
N LEU A 87 15.53 15.10 -1.17
CA LEU A 87 14.31 15.21 -0.35
C LEU A 87 14.61 15.05 1.15
N ASN A 88 15.50 14.13 1.52
CA ASN A 88 15.89 13.91 2.92
C ASN A 88 16.76 15.05 3.49
N SER A 89 17.45 15.81 2.65
CA SER A 89 18.27 16.96 3.06
C SER A 89 17.46 18.24 3.34
N LEU A 90 16.21 18.30 2.86
CA LEU A 90 15.36 19.48 3.04
C LEU A 90 15.00 19.68 4.51
N LYS A 91 14.94 20.95 4.94
CA LYS A 91 14.50 21.29 6.29
C LYS A 91 13.03 20.83 6.48
N PRO A 92 12.74 19.99 7.48
CA PRO A 92 11.39 19.48 7.69
C PRO A 92 10.42 20.61 8.06
N GLN A 93 9.20 20.54 7.51
CA GLN A 93 8.14 21.50 7.80
C GLN A 93 6.99 20.84 8.58
N ARG A 94 6.48 21.55 9.59
CA ARG A 94 5.33 21.14 10.39
C ARG A 94 4.01 21.43 9.67
N GLY A 95 3.84 20.83 8.49
CA GLY A 95 2.66 21.00 7.63
C GLY A 95 1.52 20.03 7.97
N PHE A 96 0.59 19.86 7.02
CA PHE A 96 -0.58 18.97 7.14
C PHE A 96 -0.22 17.56 7.63
N ILE A 97 0.77 16.91 7.00
CA ILE A 97 1.17 15.56 7.39
C ILE A 97 1.69 15.51 8.82
N TRP A 98 2.47 16.50 9.25
CA TRP A 98 2.95 16.58 10.62
C TRP A 98 1.79 16.77 11.60
N ARG A 99 0.89 17.71 11.31
CA ARG A 99 -0.26 18.02 12.17
C ARG A 99 -1.25 16.86 12.28
N GLU A 100 -1.57 16.16 11.20
CA GLU A 100 -2.62 15.14 11.27
C GLU A 100 -2.08 13.75 11.66
N TYR A 101 -0.80 13.46 11.37
CA TYR A 101 -0.26 12.10 11.50
C TYR A 101 0.92 11.96 12.47
N SER A 102 1.42 13.05 13.09
CA SER A 102 2.58 12.98 14.01
C SER A 102 2.26 13.10 15.50
N HIS A 103 1.02 13.40 15.89
CA HIS A 103 0.65 13.67 17.30
C HIS A 103 0.94 12.54 18.30
N ASN A 104 1.14 11.30 17.83
CA ASN A 104 1.49 10.14 18.67
C ASN A 104 2.84 9.51 18.32
N ILE A 105 3.68 10.21 17.54
CA ILE A 105 5.01 9.71 17.23
C ILE A 105 5.94 10.10 18.37
N VAL A 106 6.05 9.23 19.39
CA VAL A 106 7.17 9.27 20.32
C VAL A 106 8.41 9.02 19.47
N LEU A 107 9.11 10.11 19.12
CA LEU A 107 10.37 10.10 18.38
C LEU A 107 11.43 9.44 19.26
N CYS A 108 11.44 8.11 19.29
CA CYS A 108 12.63 7.36 19.66
C CYS A 108 13.59 7.44 18.45
N PRO A 109 14.78 8.06 18.58
CA PRO A 109 15.71 8.20 17.45
C PRO A 109 16.12 6.87 16.83
N ALA A 110 16.08 5.77 17.59
CA ALA A 110 16.37 4.42 17.10
C ALA A 110 15.26 3.82 16.19
N CYS A 111 14.04 4.37 16.21
CA CYS A 111 12.90 3.87 15.43
C CYS A 111 12.85 4.44 14.00
N ILE A 112 13.63 5.48 13.71
CA ILE A 112 13.70 6.12 12.38
C ILE A 112 14.57 5.30 11.41
N SER A 113 15.41 4.39 11.91
CA SER A 113 16.15 3.46 11.06
C SER A 113 15.21 2.40 10.49
N ARG A 114 14.66 2.63 9.28
CA ARG A 114 13.97 1.70 8.34
C ARG A 114 13.59 0.30 8.87
N LYS A 115 12.98 0.20 10.06
CA LYS A 115 12.38 -1.03 10.55
C LYS A 115 10.93 -0.92 10.17
N ALA A 116 10.60 -1.69 9.14
CA ALA A 116 9.24 -2.04 8.80
C ALA A 116 8.41 -2.16 10.08
N MET A 117 7.26 -1.47 10.10
CA MET A 117 6.18 -1.65 11.06
C MET A 117 6.15 -3.13 11.49
N PRO A 118 6.59 -3.47 12.72
CA PRO A 118 6.66 -4.85 13.15
C PRO A 118 5.23 -5.36 13.12
N ARG A 119 5.04 -6.57 12.57
CA ARG A 119 3.79 -7.30 12.72
C ARG A 119 3.50 -7.35 14.22
N ARG A 120 2.56 -6.55 14.72
CA ARG A 120 1.89 -6.89 15.97
C ARG A 120 1.13 -8.17 15.65
N SER A 121 1.75 -9.30 15.99
CA SER A 121 1.03 -10.54 16.25
C SER A 121 -0.10 -10.17 17.20
N VAL A 122 -1.32 -10.29 16.68
CA VAL A 122 -2.54 -10.27 17.50
C VAL A 122 -2.48 -11.53 18.34
N GLN A 123 -1.84 -11.47 19.51
CA GLN A 123 -1.95 -12.49 20.55
C GLN A 123 -1.48 -11.90 21.90
N SER A 124 -2.36 -12.07 22.89
CA SER A 124 -2.23 -11.76 24.33
C SER A 124 -2.15 -10.29 24.77
N ALA A 125 -3.30 -9.62 24.79
CA ALA A 125 -3.55 -8.52 25.75
C ALA A 125 -5.02 -8.52 26.22
N ALA A 126 -5.58 -9.71 26.46
CA ALA A 126 -6.90 -9.89 27.06
C ALA A 126 -6.85 -11.11 27.99
N ARG A 127 -6.07 -11.02 29.06
CA ARG A 127 -6.05 -11.96 30.21
C ARG A 127 -5.16 -11.38 31.32
N SER A 128 -5.52 -10.22 31.85
CA SER A 128 -5.05 -9.77 33.18
C SER A 128 -5.92 -8.61 33.68
N ALA A 129 -7.23 -8.82 33.70
CA ALA A 129 -8.18 -7.92 34.35
C ALA A 129 -9.46 -8.72 34.64
N ASN A 130 -9.35 -9.75 35.49
CA ASN A 130 -10.46 -10.36 36.23
C ASN A 130 -9.89 -11.50 37.09
N GLY A 131 -9.69 -11.22 38.38
CA GLY A 131 -9.19 -12.23 39.32
C GLY A 131 -8.60 -11.64 40.59
N ALA A 132 -9.17 -10.55 41.13
CA ALA A 132 -8.84 -10.05 42.45
C ALA A 132 -10.13 -9.58 43.13
N LEU A 133 -10.95 -10.53 43.58
CA LEU A 133 -11.95 -10.31 44.62
C LEU A 133 -12.36 -11.65 45.22
N VAL A 134 -12.46 -11.63 46.55
CA VAL A 134 -12.93 -12.67 47.48
C VAL A 134 -11.86 -13.64 48.01
N LYS A 135 -11.24 -13.23 49.13
CA LYS A 135 -10.96 -14.09 50.30
C LYS A 135 -10.74 -13.22 51.53
N THR A 136 -11.80 -13.08 52.33
CA THR A 136 -11.83 -13.13 53.79
C THR A 136 -13.24 -13.53 54.19
#